data_AF-A0A2E2TL12-F1
#
_entry.id   AF-A0A2E2TL12-F1
#
_cell.length_a   1.000
_cell.length_b   1.000
_cell.length_c   1.000
_cell.angle_alpha   90.00
_cell.angle_beta   90.00
_cell.angle_gamma   90.00
#
_symmetry.space_group_name_H-M   'P 1'
#
loop_
_entity.id
_entity.type
_entity.pdbx_description
1 polymer ?
#
loop_
_entity_poly.entity_id
_entity_poly.type
_entity_poly.pdbx_seq_one_letter_code
_entity_poly.pdbx_strand_id
1 'polypeptide(L)'
;MSQSQIDVLKKTKKPMKRIKVYAEKSGIISNLNIREGTFIKPDTDIMTIEDLSHIWVIAEVFERQAAWVKEGQGAIASLSYIPGKKWQGKVDYVYPELDAKTRTLRVRLTFPNPDLTFKPKMYANVKIFSKTIKAALSIPREALIRTGDGDRVIVFLGDGRFKAVPVNVGIESGDYYQVLSGLTKKDTVVTSAQFLIDSESNLRAGMSRMEEADNKKTNVAPQEFVGMGLVQSVNESNRMITIKHQPIPELGMGKMSMELAVEQSIDLSSIKAGDEIHFVLTGSTEKDFKIIKIHVVDKAKPKPKD
;
A
#
# COMPACT_ATOMS: atom_id res chain seq x y z
N MET A 1 15.19 -1.86 66.36
CA MET A 1 16.60 -2.11 66.74
C MET A 1 17.14 -3.19 65.83
N SER A 2 18.38 -3.05 65.34
CA SER A 2 19.01 -4.12 64.54
C SER A 2 19.47 -5.27 65.43
N GLN A 3 19.67 -6.45 64.85
CA GLN A 3 20.13 -7.63 65.60
C GLN A 3 21.44 -7.37 66.34
N SER A 4 22.38 -6.68 65.68
CA SER A 4 23.66 -6.29 66.27
C SER A 4 23.50 -5.36 67.49
N GLN A 5 22.51 -4.47 67.47
CA GLN A 5 22.21 -3.60 68.63
C GLN A 5 21.65 -4.40 69.81
N ILE A 6 20.82 -5.42 69.52
CA ILE A 6 20.28 -6.32 70.54
C ILE A 6 21.41 -7.12 71.20
N ASP A 7 22.37 -7.62 70.42
CA ASP A 7 23.50 -8.39 70.95
C ASP A 7 24.44 -7.55 71.82
N VAL A 8 24.66 -6.29 71.44
CA VAL A 8 25.43 -5.33 72.27
C VAL A 8 24.71 -5.03 73.57
N LEU A 9 23.38 -4.86 73.55
CA LEU A 9 22.58 -4.63 74.75
C LEU A 9 22.63 -5.84 75.69
N LYS A 10 22.52 -7.07 75.15
CA LYS A 10 22.65 -8.31 75.93
C LYS A 10 24.01 -8.44 76.62
N LYS A 11 25.10 -8.09 75.92
CA LYS A 11 26.46 -8.12 76.48
C LYS A 11 26.69 -7.04 77.54
N THR A 12 26.22 -5.83 77.30
CA THR A 12 26.52 -4.67 78.17
C THR A 12 25.55 -4.50 79.33
N LYS A 13 24.33 -5.07 79.24
CA LYS A 13 23.22 -4.94 80.21
C LYS A 13 22.89 -3.48 80.59
N LYS A 14 23.27 -2.51 79.76
CA LYS A 14 22.99 -1.07 79.98
C LYS A 14 22.00 -0.58 78.93
N PRO A 15 20.98 0.20 79.31
CA PRO A 15 20.01 0.74 78.37
C PRO A 15 20.69 1.72 77.39
N MET A 16 20.48 1.51 76.09
CA MET A 16 21.02 2.37 75.03
C MET A 16 20.08 3.57 74.80
N LYS A 17 20.51 4.75 75.26
CA LYS A 17 19.77 6.02 75.06
C LYS A 17 19.99 6.66 73.68
N ARG A 18 21.00 6.21 72.93
CA ARG A 18 21.34 6.70 71.59
C ARG A 18 21.43 5.53 70.63
N ILE A 19 20.80 5.67 69.47
CA ILE A 19 20.79 4.65 68.42
C ILE A 19 21.54 5.21 67.22
N LYS A 20 22.44 4.41 66.66
CA LYS A 20 23.10 4.71 65.38
C LYS A 20 22.31 4.01 64.28
N VAL A 21 21.90 4.77 63.27
CA VAL A 21 21.26 4.25 62.06
C VAL A 21 22.31 4.29 60.95
N TYR A 22 22.50 3.17 60.27
CA TYR A 22 23.45 3.02 59.17
C TYR A 22 22.68 2.77 57.87
N ALA A 23 23.33 3.04 56.75
CA ALA A 23 22.82 2.65 55.44
C ALA A 23 22.70 1.12 55.37
N GLU A 24 21.52 0.62 54.99
CA GLU A 24 21.31 -0.83 54.83
C GLU A 24 21.98 -1.39 53.56
N LYS A 25 22.21 -0.53 52.57
CA LYS A 25 22.81 -0.87 51.28
C LYS A 25 23.76 0.23 50.83
N SER A 26 24.75 -0.14 50.03
CA SER A 26 25.60 0.82 49.32
C SER A 26 24.79 1.54 48.24
N GLY A 27 25.06 2.82 48.04
CA GLY A 27 24.41 3.64 47.02
C GLY A 27 24.75 5.11 47.18
N ILE A 28 24.07 5.97 46.42
CA ILE A 28 24.19 7.42 46.47
C ILE A 28 23.02 7.98 47.27
N ILE A 29 23.30 8.90 48.20
CA ILE A 29 22.25 9.60 48.93
C ILE A 29 21.59 10.58 47.97
N SER A 30 20.35 10.29 47.56
CA SER A 30 19.57 11.19 46.70
C SER A 30 18.82 12.25 47.52
N ASN A 31 18.48 11.93 48.77
CA ASN A 31 17.86 12.88 49.69
C ASN A 31 18.29 12.63 51.14
N LEU A 32 18.49 13.71 51.90
CA LEU A 32 18.78 13.69 53.33
C LEU A 32 17.92 14.77 53.99
N ASN A 33 16.77 14.37 54.51
CA ASN A 33 15.73 15.28 55.02
C ASN A 33 15.92 15.66 56.50
N ILE A 34 17.05 15.28 57.10
CA ILE A 34 17.33 15.56 58.51
C ILE A 34 18.53 16.49 58.67
N ARG A 35 18.47 17.32 59.72
CA ARG A 35 19.59 18.13 60.19
C ARG A 35 19.75 17.98 61.70
N GLU A 36 20.87 18.42 62.22
CA GLU A 36 21.06 18.48 63.67
C GLU A 36 19.93 19.30 64.34
N GLY A 37 19.44 18.81 65.48
CA GLY A 37 18.28 19.39 66.18
C GLY A 37 16.90 18.96 65.64
N THR A 38 16.83 18.19 64.55
CA THR A 38 15.56 17.69 64.02
C THR A 38 14.98 16.60 64.92
N PHE A 39 13.70 16.75 65.30
CA PHE A 39 12.94 15.70 65.99
C PHE A 39 12.39 14.69 64.98
N ILE A 40 12.67 13.40 65.19
CA ILE A 40 12.27 12.32 64.30
C ILE A 40 11.12 11.50 64.89
N LYS A 41 10.16 11.14 64.03
CA LYS A 41 9.08 10.20 64.34
C LYS A 41 9.31 8.88 63.57
N PRO A 42 8.63 7.78 63.96
CA PRO A 42 8.78 6.50 63.27
C PRO A 42 8.44 6.51 61.77
N ASP A 43 7.61 7.45 61.32
CA ASP A 43 7.18 7.65 59.93
C ASP A 43 8.07 8.65 59.16
N THR A 44 9.10 9.21 59.80
CA THR A 44 9.95 10.24 59.20
C THR A 44 10.98 9.62 58.25
N ASP A 45 10.91 9.96 56.97
CA ASP A 45 11.92 9.60 55.99
C ASP A 45 13.22 10.37 56.23
N ILE A 46 14.22 9.66 56.77
CA ILE A 46 15.51 10.25 57.15
C ILE A 46 16.39 10.48 55.92
N MET A 47 16.55 9.45 55.09
CA MET A 47 17.41 9.46 53.92
C MET A 47 16.88 8.53 52.84
N THR A 48 17.16 8.88 51.59
CA THR A 48 16.91 8.04 50.42
C THR A 48 18.25 7.66 49.80
N ILE A 49 18.48 6.36 49.63
CA ILE A 49 19.69 5.81 49.02
C ILE A 49 19.30 5.14 47.71
N GLU A 50 19.92 5.58 46.62
CA GLU A 50 19.68 5.06 45.27
C GLU A 50 20.91 4.28 44.78
N ASP A 51 20.69 3.08 44.25
CA ASP A 51 21.71 2.32 43.53
C ASP A 51 21.63 2.70 42.04
N LEU A 52 22.66 3.39 41.55
CA LEU A 52 22.76 3.84 40.16
C LEU A 52 23.69 2.95 39.32
N SER A 53 24.12 1.79 39.84
CA SER A 53 24.97 0.83 39.12
C SER A 53 24.31 0.28 37.86
N HIS A 54 22.97 0.25 37.85
CA HIS A 54 22.14 -0.11 36.70
C HIS A 54 21.06 0.95 36.53
N ILE A 55 20.92 1.46 35.32
CA ILE A 55 19.92 2.48 35.00
C ILE A 55 18.82 1.85 34.16
N TRP A 56 17.59 2.21 34.51
CA TRP A 56 16.44 1.94 33.69
C TRP A 56 16.16 3.08 32.73
N VAL A 57 15.92 2.72 31.48
CA VAL A 57 15.42 3.65 30.46
C VAL A 57 14.03 3.18 30.08
N ILE A 58 13.05 4.06 30.20
CA ILE A 58 11.71 3.82 29.69
C ILE A 58 11.66 4.38 28.27
N ALA A 59 11.60 3.49 27.29
CA ALA A 59 11.40 3.85 25.90
C ALA A 59 9.90 3.82 25.58
N GLU A 60 9.47 4.79 24.76
CA GLU A 60 8.12 4.87 24.23
C GLU A 60 8.13 4.38 22.78
N VAL A 61 7.46 3.27 22.52
CA VAL A 61 7.43 2.62 21.20
C VAL A 61 6.04 2.81 20.59
N PHE A 62 5.96 3.24 19.33
CA PHE A 62 4.66 3.40 18.68
C PHE A 62 3.92 2.07 18.53
N GLU A 63 2.59 2.11 18.59
CA GLU A 63 1.71 0.93 18.48
C GLU A 63 2.05 0.04 17.26
N ARG A 64 2.30 0.63 16.10
CA ARG A 64 2.65 -0.11 14.86
C ARG A 64 3.94 -0.93 14.97
N GLN A 65 4.81 -0.59 15.91
CA GLN A 65 6.10 -1.23 16.14
C GLN A 65 6.09 -2.14 17.38
N ALA A 66 5.01 -2.11 18.17
CA ALA A 66 4.86 -2.89 19.40
C ALA A 66 5.10 -4.40 19.18
N ALA A 67 4.59 -4.94 18.07
CA ALA A 67 4.72 -6.35 17.72
C ALA A 67 6.18 -6.82 17.54
N TRP A 68 7.11 -5.90 17.29
CA TRP A 68 8.52 -6.22 17.09
C TRP A 68 9.32 -6.23 18.39
N VAL A 69 8.80 -5.62 19.46
CA VAL A 69 9.51 -5.52 20.73
C VAL A 69 9.14 -6.68 21.64
N LYS A 70 10.15 -7.39 22.13
CA LYS A 70 10.00 -8.54 23.04
C LYS A 70 11.02 -8.47 24.16
N GLU A 71 10.67 -9.02 25.30
CA GLU A 71 11.58 -9.17 26.43
C GLU A 71 12.84 -9.96 26.04
N GLY A 72 13.99 -9.57 26.60
CA GLY A 72 15.28 -10.17 26.33
C GLY A 72 15.98 -9.68 25.05
N GLN A 73 15.34 -8.84 24.23
CA GLN A 73 15.99 -8.25 23.07
C GLN A 73 17.17 -7.35 23.46
N GLY A 74 18.26 -7.42 22.70
CA GLY A 74 19.40 -6.53 22.88
C GLY A 74 19.05 -5.09 22.49
N ALA A 75 19.62 -4.12 23.20
CA ALA A 75 19.43 -2.72 22.91
C ALA A 75 20.73 -1.92 23.10
N ILE A 76 20.85 -0.82 22.36
CA ILE A 76 21.90 0.17 22.53
C ILE A 76 21.28 1.51 22.88
N ALA A 77 21.71 2.10 23.99
CA ALA A 77 21.42 3.48 24.34
C ALA A 77 22.56 4.41 23.95
N SER A 78 22.22 5.63 23.60
CA SER A 78 23.15 6.74 23.33
C SER A 78 22.57 8.02 23.91
N LEU A 79 23.43 8.87 24.45
CA LEU A 79 23.04 10.08 25.18
C LEU A 79 23.47 11.32 24.41
N SER A 80 22.59 12.30 24.27
CA SER A 80 22.89 13.52 23.51
C SER A 80 24.00 14.37 24.15
N TYR A 81 24.18 14.27 25.47
CA TYR A 81 25.20 15.03 26.21
C TYR A 81 26.57 14.33 26.29
N ILE A 82 26.66 13.06 25.88
CA ILE A 82 27.93 12.32 25.74
C ILE A 82 27.95 11.67 24.34
N PRO A 83 28.20 12.46 23.29
CA PRO A 83 28.25 11.91 21.93
C PRO A 83 29.37 10.86 21.81
N GLY A 84 29.12 9.84 20.99
CA GLY A 84 30.08 8.76 20.69
C GLY A 84 30.04 7.57 21.67
N LYS A 85 29.58 7.77 22.91
CA LYS A 85 29.46 6.67 23.88
C LYS A 85 28.14 5.91 23.71
N LYS A 86 28.23 4.58 23.79
CA LYS A 86 27.10 3.66 23.64
C LYS A 86 27.05 2.71 24.83
N TRP A 87 25.86 2.51 25.37
CA TRP A 87 25.59 1.55 26.44
C TRP A 87 24.85 0.37 25.86
N GLN A 88 25.39 -0.82 26.08
CA GLN A 88 24.72 -2.06 25.69
C GLN A 88 23.82 -2.50 26.85
N GLY A 89 22.60 -2.85 26.51
CA GLY A 89 21.60 -3.29 27.46
C GLY A 89 20.62 -4.24 26.82
N LYS A 90 19.51 -4.45 27.50
CA LYS A 90 18.44 -5.34 27.03
C LYS A 90 17.07 -4.83 27.45
N VAL A 91 16.06 -5.26 26.71
CA VAL A 91 14.66 -5.12 27.12
C VAL A 91 14.44 -6.00 28.34
N ASP A 92 14.15 -5.36 29.45
CA ASP A 92 13.90 -6.00 30.74
C ASP A 92 12.41 -6.34 30.89
N TYR A 93 11.53 -5.42 30.49
CA TYR A 93 10.10 -5.60 30.64
C TYR A 93 9.31 -4.80 29.60
N VAL A 94 8.26 -5.40 29.05
CA VAL A 94 7.32 -4.73 28.14
C VAL A 94 6.00 -4.57 28.89
N TYR A 95 5.55 -3.32 29.09
CA TYR A 95 4.29 -3.09 29.80
C TYR A 95 3.10 -3.60 28.96
N PRO A 96 2.09 -4.24 29.57
CA PRO A 96 0.97 -4.83 28.83
C PRO A 96 -0.03 -3.80 28.29
N GLU A 97 0.09 -2.53 28.70
CA GLU A 97 -0.85 -1.46 28.37
C GLU A 97 -0.14 -0.32 27.62
N LEU A 98 -0.84 0.26 26.64
CA LEU A 98 -0.44 1.49 25.97
C LEU A 98 -0.82 2.71 26.81
N ASP A 99 0.00 3.75 26.74
CA ASP A 99 -0.38 5.07 27.24
C ASP A 99 -1.42 5.69 26.30
N ALA A 100 -2.61 5.98 26.84
CA ALA A 100 -3.73 6.50 26.05
C ALA A 100 -3.49 7.92 25.50
N LYS A 101 -2.60 8.71 26.11
CA LYS A 101 -2.31 10.09 25.70
C LYS A 101 -1.32 10.13 24.54
N THR A 102 -0.24 9.35 24.65
CA THR A 102 0.83 9.34 23.63
C THR A 102 0.63 8.25 22.58
N ARG A 103 -0.26 7.28 22.83
CA ARG A 103 -0.44 6.06 22.02
C ARG A 103 0.87 5.29 21.82
N THR A 104 1.68 5.23 22.86
CA THR A 104 2.94 4.49 22.89
C THR A 104 2.90 3.35 23.90
N LEU A 105 3.56 2.26 23.54
CA LEU A 105 3.86 1.15 24.42
C LEU A 105 5.12 1.49 25.22
N ARG A 106 5.03 1.39 26.55
CA ARG A 106 6.19 1.61 27.42
C ARG A 106 7.03 0.35 27.50
N VAL A 107 8.33 0.50 27.29
CA VAL A 107 9.30 -0.58 27.33
C VAL A 107 10.42 -0.20 28.29
N ARG A 108 10.63 -1.02 29.33
CA ARG A 108 11.74 -0.83 30.27
C ARG A 108 12.98 -1.56 29.76
N LEU A 109 14.06 -0.81 29.62
CA LEU A 109 15.37 -1.32 29.26
C LEU A 109 16.33 -1.13 30.43
N THR A 110 17.24 -2.09 30.61
CA THR A 110 18.27 -2.04 31.65
C THR A 110 19.66 -1.92 31.05
N PHE A 111 20.46 -1.00 31.58
CA PHE A 111 21.83 -0.72 31.15
C PHE A 111 22.77 -0.69 32.35
N PRO A 112 23.96 -1.33 32.26
CA PRO A 112 25.00 -1.19 33.27
C PRO A 112 25.57 0.23 33.24
N ASN A 113 25.83 0.80 34.41
CA ASN A 113 26.32 2.16 34.61
C ASN A 113 27.46 2.20 35.65
N PRO A 114 28.56 1.45 35.42
CA PRO A 114 29.63 1.29 36.40
C PRO A 114 30.39 2.59 36.70
N ASP A 115 30.41 3.53 35.75
CA ASP A 115 31.09 4.82 35.88
C ASP A 115 30.14 5.95 36.29
N LEU A 116 28.87 5.64 36.57
CA LEU A 116 27.85 6.57 37.02
C LEU A 116 27.64 7.75 36.05
N THR A 117 28.04 7.58 34.79
CA THR A 117 27.94 8.65 33.77
C THR A 117 26.54 8.79 33.25
N PHE A 118 25.76 7.71 33.21
CA PHE A 118 24.36 7.69 32.81
C PHE A 118 23.52 8.19 34.00
N LYS A 119 23.10 9.46 33.95
CA LYS A 119 22.36 10.08 35.06
C LYS A 119 20.85 9.87 34.89
N PRO A 120 20.11 9.61 35.99
CA PRO A 120 18.65 9.56 35.95
C PRO A 120 18.03 10.86 35.42
N LYS A 121 16.78 10.75 34.93
CA LYS A 121 15.98 11.87 34.39
C LYS A 121 16.54 12.54 33.12
N MET A 122 17.57 11.96 32.50
CA MET A 122 18.07 12.41 31.20
C MET A 122 17.39 11.70 30.04
N TYR A 123 17.35 12.36 28.88
CA TYR A 123 16.90 11.75 27.63
C TYR A 123 17.97 10.83 27.04
N ALA A 124 17.52 9.71 26.48
CA ALA A 124 18.36 8.74 25.81
C ALA A 124 17.74 8.30 24.48
N ASN A 125 18.57 8.16 23.46
CA ASN A 125 18.19 7.54 22.20
C ASN A 125 18.48 6.05 22.28
N VAL A 126 17.45 5.22 22.10
CA VAL A 126 17.55 3.77 22.21
C VAL A 126 17.31 3.13 20.84
N LYS A 127 18.20 2.20 20.47
CA LYS A 127 18.00 1.28 19.35
C LYS A 127 17.76 -0.11 19.91
N ILE A 128 16.54 -0.63 19.74
CA ILE A 128 16.16 -1.99 20.15
C ILE A 128 16.31 -2.91 18.94
N PHE A 129 17.07 -4.00 19.11
CA PHE A 129 17.26 -4.97 18.05
C PHE A 129 16.13 -6.00 18.07
N SER A 130 15.34 -6.02 17.00
CA SER A 130 14.34 -7.07 16.82
C SER A 130 15.00 -8.42 16.57
N LYS A 131 14.22 -9.49 16.73
CA LYS A 131 14.70 -10.86 16.46
C LYS A 131 15.08 -10.98 14.99
N THR A 132 16.33 -11.37 14.72
CA THR A 132 16.78 -11.67 13.36
C THR A 132 15.94 -12.82 12.79
N ILE A 133 15.26 -12.59 11.67
CA ILE A 133 14.65 -13.66 10.89
C ILE A 133 15.76 -14.32 10.09
N LYS A 134 16.28 -15.44 10.62
CA LYS A 134 17.30 -16.23 9.93
C LYS A 134 16.75 -16.72 8.60
N ALA A 135 17.57 -16.63 7.55
CA ALA A 135 17.25 -17.07 6.18
C ALA A 135 16.02 -16.38 5.55
N ALA A 136 15.71 -15.13 5.94
CA ALA A 136 14.76 -14.32 5.20
C ALA A 136 15.33 -13.93 3.83
N LEU A 137 14.54 -14.08 2.76
CA LEU A 137 14.85 -13.47 1.47
C LEU A 137 14.72 -11.95 1.63
N SER A 138 15.73 -11.20 1.22
CA SER A 138 15.71 -9.74 1.33
C SER A 138 16.17 -9.07 0.04
N ILE A 139 15.63 -7.89 -0.21
CA ILE A 139 15.99 -7.03 -1.35
C ILE A 139 16.44 -5.66 -0.82
N PRO A 140 17.38 -4.98 -1.51
CA PRO A 140 17.71 -3.60 -1.21
C PRO A 140 16.47 -2.70 -1.31
N ARG A 141 16.40 -1.67 -0.48
CA ARG A 141 15.30 -0.70 -0.45
C ARG A 141 15.07 -0.07 -1.81
N GLU A 142 16.14 0.24 -2.52
CA GLU A 142 16.13 0.93 -3.80
C GLU A 142 15.56 0.08 -4.94
N ALA A 143 15.45 -1.25 -4.77
CA ALA A 143 14.91 -2.15 -5.78
C ALA A 143 13.36 -2.27 -5.74
N LEU A 144 12.73 -1.78 -4.66
CA LEU A 144 11.28 -1.86 -4.48
C LEU A 144 10.59 -0.64 -5.11
N ILE A 145 9.78 -0.87 -6.15
CA ILE A 145 8.81 0.13 -6.64
C ILE A 145 7.53 -0.02 -5.84
N ARG A 146 7.12 1.07 -5.18
CA ARG A 146 5.81 1.19 -4.54
C ARG A 146 4.93 2.13 -5.36
N THR A 147 3.84 1.61 -5.91
CA THR A 147 2.84 2.37 -6.65
C THR A 147 1.48 2.25 -5.95
N GLY A 148 0.50 3.10 -6.33
CA GLY A 148 -0.87 2.98 -5.82
C GLY A 148 -1.50 1.60 -6.09
N ASP A 149 -1.04 0.92 -7.16
CA ASP A 149 -1.49 -0.40 -7.57
C ASP A 149 -0.77 -1.56 -6.85
N GLY A 150 0.18 -1.27 -5.96
CA GLY A 150 0.92 -2.26 -5.18
C GLY A 150 2.46 -2.21 -5.32
N ASP A 151 3.10 -3.16 -4.65
CA ASP A 151 4.55 -3.31 -4.54
C ASP A 151 5.10 -4.26 -5.62
N ARG A 152 6.14 -3.84 -6.35
CA ARG A 152 6.76 -4.63 -7.42
C ARG A 152 8.27 -4.41 -7.49
N VAL A 153 8.97 -5.36 -8.10
CA VAL A 153 10.42 -5.30 -8.37
C VAL A 153 10.70 -5.68 -9.82
N ILE A 154 11.83 -5.24 -10.35
CA ILE A 154 12.30 -5.64 -11.68
C ILE A 154 13.33 -6.75 -11.54
N VAL A 155 13.01 -7.93 -12.08
CA VAL A 155 13.88 -9.11 -12.12
C VAL A 155 14.60 -9.17 -13.47
N PHE A 156 15.91 -9.39 -13.43
CA PHE A 156 16.74 -9.64 -14.61
C PHE A 156 16.68 -11.13 -14.97
N LEU A 157 16.23 -11.44 -16.19
CA LEU A 157 16.05 -12.81 -16.69
C LEU A 157 17.26 -13.32 -17.47
N GLY A 158 18.29 -12.50 -17.68
CA GLY A 158 19.39 -12.78 -18.61
C GLY A 158 19.19 -12.13 -19.99
N ASP A 159 20.27 -12.02 -20.76
CA ASP A 159 20.27 -11.52 -22.14
C ASP A 159 19.65 -10.11 -22.32
N GLY A 160 19.81 -9.23 -21.32
CA GLY A 160 19.22 -7.88 -21.37
C GLY A 160 17.70 -7.84 -21.17
N ARG A 161 17.07 -8.97 -20.77
CA ARG A 161 15.62 -9.05 -20.55
C ARG A 161 15.27 -8.78 -19.09
N PHE A 162 14.18 -8.04 -18.90
CA PHE A 162 13.67 -7.63 -17.59
C PHE A 162 12.20 -7.99 -17.46
N LYS A 163 11.76 -8.30 -16.23
CA LYS A 163 10.36 -8.58 -15.92
C LYS A 163 9.95 -7.89 -14.64
N ALA A 164 8.83 -7.16 -14.68
CA ALA A 164 8.18 -6.65 -13.48
C ALA A 164 7.47 -7.79 -12.75
N VAL A 165 7.80 -7.99 -11.47
CA VAL A 165 7.23 -9.05 -10.64
C VAL A 165 6.59 -8.41 -9.40
N PRO A 166 5.29 -8.65 -9.15
CA PRO A 166 4.65 -8.19 -7.93
C PRO A 166 5.24 -8.93 -6.72
N VAL A 167 5.48 -8.20 -5.64
CA VAL A 167 6.07 -8.77 -4.41
C VAL A 167 5.27 -8.33 -3.20
N ASN A 168 5.17 -9.23 -2.22
CA ASN A 168 4.74 -8.85 -0.88
C ASN A 168 5.98 -8.70 -0.01
N VAL A 169 6.21 -7.49 0.47
CA VAL A 169 7.31 -7.20 1.40
C VAL A 169 6.82 -7.23 2.85
N GLY A 170 7.71 -7.63 3.74
CA GLY A 170 7.50 -7.68 5.18
C GLY A 170 8.29 -6.58 5.87
N ILE A 171 9.09 -6.97 6.86
CA ILE A 171 9.81 -6.05 7.73
C ILE A 171 10.87 -5.27 6.94
N GLU A 172 10.90 -3.97 7.16
CA GLU A 172 12.00 -3.08 6.75
C GLU A 172 13.10 -3.11 7.82
N SER A 173 14.33 -3.43 7.43
CA SER A 173 15.47 -3.46 8.33
C SER A 173 16.69 -2.81 7.69
N GLY A 174 17.01 -1.59 8.14
CA GLY A 174 18.07 -0.78 7.53
C GLY A 174 17.75 -0.47 6.06
N ASP A 175 18.66 -0.86 5.18
CA ASP A 175 18.57 -0.62 3.73
C ASP A 175 17.92 -1.79 2.97
N TYR A 176 17.25 -2.70 3.68
CA TYR A 176 16.66 -3.90 3.10
C TYR A 176 15.19 -4.09 3.49
N TYR A 177 14.41 -4.62 2.56
CA TYR A 177 13.08 -5.19 2.83
C TYR A 177 13.15 -6.70 2.83
N GLN A 178 12.46 -7.32 3.80
CA GLN A 178 12.14 -8.74 3.74
C GLN A 178 11.12 -8.99 2.61
N VAL A 179 11.34 -10.04 1.82
CA VAL A 179 10.37 -10.52 0.83
C VAL A 179 9.61 -11.70 1.43
N LEU A 180 8.28 -11.57 1.49
CA LEU A 180 7.37 -12.63 1.96
C LEU A 180 6.95 -13.54 0.80
N SER A 181 6.71 -12.97 -0.38
CA SER A 181 6.38 -13.71 -1.59
C SER A 181 6.70 -12.92 -2.87
N GLY A 182 6.79 -13.64 -3.99
CA GLY A 182 7.00 -13.07 -5.33
C GLY A 182 8.42 -13.25 -5.89
N LEU A 183 9.41 -13.57 -5.05
CA LEU A 183 10.78 -13.83 -5.48
C LEU A 183 11.34 -15.13 -4.91
N THR A 184 12.40 -15.61 -5.55
CA THR A 184 13.22 -16.73 -5.14
C THR A 184 14.66 -16.28 -4.90
N LYS A 185 15.45 -17.08 -4.17
CA LYS A 185 16.86 -16.79 -3.88
C LYS A 185 17.75 -16.69 -5.14
N LYS A 186 17.30 -17.21 -6.28
CA LYS A 186 18.04 -17.20 -7.54
C LYS A 186 17.76 -15.96 -8.39
N ASP A 187 16.76 -15.16 -8.03
CA ASP A 187 16.36 -14.00 -8.82
C ASP A 187 17.34 -12.85 -8.60
N THR A 188 17.78 -12.25 -9.70
CA THR A 188 18.63 -11.05 -9.67
C THR A 188 17.74 -9.83 -9.85
N VAL A 189 17.69 -8.97 -8.83
CA VAL A 189 16.89 -7.74 -8.85
C VAL A 189 17.73 -6.55 -9.27
N VAL A 190 17.11 -5.64 -10.02
CA VAL A 190 17.75 -4.40 -10.46
C VAL A 190 17.68 -3.35 -9.33
N THR A 191 18.83 -2.78 -8.96
CA THR A 191 18.95 -1.77 -7.88
C THR A 191 19.16 -0.35 -8.37
N SER A 192 19.44 -0.15 -9.67
CA SER A 192 19.70 1.15 -10.28
C SER A 192 19.11 1.22 -11.69
N ALA A 193 18.73 2.41 -12.15
CA ALA A 193 18.01 2.65 -13.42
C ALA A 193 16.62 1.98 -13.55
N GLN A 194 16.02 1.57 -12.44
CA GLN A 194 14.69 0.93 -12.39
C GLN A 194 13.58 1.77 -13.05
N PHE A 195 13.63 3.11 -12.91
CA PHE A 195 12.67 4.02 -13.53
C PHE A 195 12.69 3.96 -15.06
N LEU A 196 13.88 3.87 -15.67
CA LEU A 196 14.02 3.82 -17.13
C LEU A 196 13.48 2.49 -17.68
N ILE A 197 13.77 1.38 -16.98
CA ILE A 197 13.31 0.05 -17.37
C ILE A 197 11.80 -0.11 -17.17
N ASP A 198 11.24 0.43 -16.08
CA ASP A 198 9.80 0.42 -15.83
C ASP A 198 9.04 1.33 -16.80
N SER A 199 9.61 2.50 -17.13
CA SER A 199 9.04 3.40 -18.15
C SER A 199 8.99 2.75 -19.52
N GLU A 200 10.06 2.07 -19.96
CA GLU A 200 10.07 1.37 -21.23
C GLU A 200 9.15 0.15 -21.24
N SER A 201 9.08 -0.60 -20.13
CA SER A 201 8.16 -1.74 -20.01
C SER A 201 6.70 -1.30 -20.05
N ASN A 202 6.36 -0.20 -19.37
CA ASN A 202 5.01 0.39 -19.41
C ASN A 202 4.69 1.00 -20.78
N LEU A 203 5.65 1.63 -21.45
CA LEU A 203 5.50 2.12 -22.83
C LEU A 203 5.22 0.96 -23.78
N ARG A 204 6.01 -0.12 -23.75
CA ARG A 204 5.79 -1.30 -24.61
C ARG A 204 4.45 -1.99 -24.33
N ALA A 205 4.07 -2.11 -23.06
CA ALA A 205 2.77 -2.66 -22.68
C ALA A 205 1.61 -1.75 -23.12
N GLY A 206 1.78 -0.43 -23.05
CA GLY A 206 0.82 0.54 -23.57
C GLY A 206 0.68 0.48 -25.09
N MET A 207 1.79 0.37 -25.81
CA MET A 207 1.83 0.21 -27.27
C MET A 207 1.15 -1.08 -27.71
N SER A 208 1.43 -2.20 -27.03
CA SER A 208 0.78 -3.49 -27.33
C SER A 208 -0.74 -3.42 -27.15
N ARG A 209 -1.22 -2.73 -26.09
CA ARG A 209 -2.66 -2.50 -25.89
C ARG A 209 -3.27 -1.57 -26.93
N MET A 210 -2.53 -0.57 -27.41
CA MET A 210 -2.97 0.29 -28.52
C MET A 210 -3.03 -0.48 -29.84
N GLU A 211 -2.05 -1.32 -30.15
CA GLU A 211 -2.05 -2.19 -31.32
C GLU A 211 -3.21 -3.20 -31.28
N GLU A 212 -3.52 -3.77 -30.11
CA GLU A 212 -4.71 -4.62 -29.92
C GLU A 212 -6.03 -3.83 -30.08
N ALA A 213 -6.07 -2.57 -29.65
CA ALA A 213 -7.23 -1.69 -29.83
C ALA A 213 -7.40 -1.26 -31.29
N ASP A 214 -6.32 -1.00 -32.02
CA ASP A 214 -6.33 -0.64 -33.44
C ASP A 214 -6.66 -1.84 -34.34
N ASN A 215 -6.18 -3.05 -34.00
CA ASN A 215 -6.59 -4.28 -34.67
C ASN A 215 -8.06 -4.66 -34.40
N LYS A 216 -8.64 -4.24 -33.26
CA LYS A 216 -10.09 -4.37 -33.02
C LYS A 216 -10.94 -3.38 -33.82
N LYS A 217 -10.40 -2.20 -34.18
CA LYS A 217 -11.10 -1.22 -35.02
C LYS A 217 -11.09 -1.58 -36.50
N THR A 218 -10.16 -2.41 -36.96
CA THR A 218 -10.02 -2.79 -38.38
C THR A 218 -10.80 -4.05 -38.78
N ASN A 219 -11.52 -4.69 -37.86
CA ASN A 219 -12.28 -5.93 -38.14
C ASN A 219 -13.78 -5.85 -37.84
N VAL A 220 -14.37 -4.65 -37.84
CA VAL A 220 -15.84 -4.51 -37.89
C VAL A 220 -16.21 -4.28 -39.35
N ALA A 221 -16.67 -5.33 -40.04
CA ALA A 221 -17.37 -5.17 -41.31
C ALA A 221 -18.51 -4.14 -41.11
N PRO A 222 -18.75 -3.20 -42.04
CA PRO A 222 -19.85 -2.25 -41.91
C PRO A 222 -21.14 -3.01 -41.64
N GLN A 223 -21.86 -2.63 -40.58
CA GLN A 223 -23.08 -3.31 -40.20
C GLN A 223 -24.15 -3.02 -41.26
N GLU A 224 -24.45 -4.02 -42.09
CA GLU A 224 -25.46 -3.96 -43.13
C GLU A 224 -26.85 -4.27 -42.53
N PHE A 225 -27.83 -3.44 -42.82
CA PHE A 225 -29.22 -3.61 -42.39
C PHE A 225 -30.12 -3.77 -43.61
N VAL A 226 -31.04 -4.72 -43.60
CA VAL A 226 -31.95 -4.97 -44.72
C VAL A 226 -33.29 -4.32 -44.44
N GLY A 227 -33.80 -3.54 -45.39
CA GLY A 227 -35.10 -2.88 -45.33
C GLY A 227 -35.97 -3.20 -46.54
N MET A 228 -37.28 -3.12 -46.35
CA MET A 228 -38.29 -3.22 -47.41
C MET A 228 -39.13 -1.96 -47.41
N GLY A 229 -39.44 -1.42 -48.58
CA GLY A 229 -40.22 -0.19 -48.64
C GLY A 229 -40.75 0.17 -50.01
N LEU A 230 -41.70 1.12 -50.01
CA LEU A 230 -42.26 1.70 -51.22
C LEU A 230 -41.53 3.00 -51.54
N VAL A 231 -41.02 3.13 -52.76
CA VAL A 231 -40.39 4.35 -53.25
C VAL A 231 -41.45 5.44 -53.42
N GLN A 232 -41.29 6.58 -52.75
CA GLN A 232 -42.21 7.72 -52.85
C GLN A 232 -41.73 8.75 -53.87
N SER A 233 -40.42 9.00 -53.92
CA SER A 233 -39.80 9.91 -54.88
C SER A 233 -38.33 9.56 -55.07
N VAL A 234 -37.83 9.76 -56.27
CA VAL A 234 -36.40 9.62 -56.62
C VAL A 234 -35.92 10.96 -57.14
N ASN A 235 -34.83 11.47 -56.58
CA ASN A 235 -34.14 12.66 -57.08
C ASN A 235 -32.76 12.24 -57.58
N GLU A 236 -32.63 12.12 -58.89
CA GLU A 236 -31.39 11.68 -59.53
C GLU A 236 -30.27 12.70 -59.41
N SER A 237 -30.60 14.01 -59.39
CA SER A 237 -29.62 15.10 -59.36
C SER A 237 -28.83 15.17 -58.05
N ASN A 238 -29.46 14.84 -56.92
CA ASN A 238 -28.81 14.76 -55.61
C ASN A 238 -28.67 13.32 -55.08
N ARG A 239 -29.04 12.32 -55.88
CA ARG A 239 -29.02 10.87 -55.56
C ARG A 239 -29.71 10.52 -54.24
N MET A 240 -30.84 11.17 -53.98
CA MET A 240 -31.68 10.89 -52.82
C MET A 240 -32.93 10.11 -53.23
N ILE A 241 -33.31 9.11 -52.45
CA ILE A 241 -34.60 8.42 -52.57
C ILE A 241 -35.37 8.60 -51.28
N THR A 242 -36.64 9.00 -51.40
CA THR A 242 -37.59 8.97 -50.29
C THR A 242 -38.32 7.64 -50.31
N ILE A 243 -38.16 6.84 -49.26
CA ILE A 243 -38.74 5.51 -49.13
C ILE A 243 -39.67 5.49 -47.93
N LYS A 244 -40.89 5.00 -48.13
CA LYS A 244 -41.78 4.60 -47.03
C LYS A 244 -41.46 3.15 -46.68
N HIS A 245 -40.57 2.96 -45.72
CA HIS A 245 -40.09 1.63 -45.34
C HIS A 245 -40.96 0.97 -44.27
N GLN A 246 -40.95 -0.36 -44.26
CA GLN A 246 -41.48 -1.18 -43.17
C GLN A 246 -40.54 -1.11 -41.95
N PRO A 247 -40.98 -1.53 -40.74
CA PRO A 247 -40.13 -1.51 -39.56
C PRO A 247 -38.81 -2.27 -39.81
N ILE A 248 -37.70 -1.72 -39.32
CA ILE A 248 -36.37 -2.33 -39.33
C ILE A 248 -36.00 -2.58 -37.86
N PRO A 249 -36.36 -3.76 -37.30
CA PRO A 249 -36.23 -4.02 -35.86
C PRO A 249 -34.78 -3.88 -35.36
N GLU A 250 -33.79 -4.20 -36.20
CA GLU A 250 -32.37 -4.13 -35.88
C GLU A 250 -31.89 -2.69 -35.61
N LEU A 251 -32.59 -1.70 -36.18
CA LEU A 251 -32.34 -0.28 -35.97
C LEU A 251 -33.34 0.36 -34.99
N GLY A 252 -34.32 -0.40 -34.49
CA GLY A 252 -35.41 0.13 -33.66
C GLY A 252 -36.34 1.10 -34.41
N MET A 253 -36.26 1.16 -35.74
CA MET A 253 -37.03 2.08 -36.56
C MET A 253 -38.40 1.49 -36.88
N GLY A 254 -39.46 2.25 -36.56
CA GLY A 254 -40.83 1.91 -36.96
C GLY A 254 -41.09 2.12 -38.45
N LYS A 255 -42.34 1.90 -38.87
CA LYS A 255 -42.77 2.25 -40.24
C LYS A 255 -42.78 3.77 -40.40
N MET A 256 -41.87 4.32 -41.20
CA MET A 256 -41.78 5.76 -41.48
C MET A 256 -41.35 6.02 -42.92
N SER A 257 -41.38 7.31 -43.30
CA SER A 257 -40.85 7.79 -44.58
C SER A 257 -39.54 8.50 -44.33
N MET A 258 -38.47 8.08 -44.99
CA MET A 258 -37.14 8.65 -44.83
C MET A 258 -36.51 8.94 -46.19
N GLU A 259 -35.79 10.06 -46.27
CA GLU A 259 -34.97 10.42 -47.42
C GLU A 259 -33.55 9.91 -47.20
N LEU A 260 -33.07 9.06 -48.12
CA LEU A 260 -31.82 8.33 -47.98
C LEU A 260 -30.90 8.60 -49.17
N ALA A 261 -29.61 8.76 -48.90
CA ALA A 261 -28.59 8.87 -49.93
C ALA A 261 -28.29 7.50 -50.55
N VAL A 262 -28.05 7.47 -51.86
CA VAL A 262 -27.77 6.23 -52.60
C VAL A 262 -26.34 6.17 -53.10
N GLU A 263 -25.67 5.03 -52.90
CA GLU A 263 -24.32 4.78 -53.37
C GLU A 263 -24.17 4.88 -54.89
N GLN A 264 -23.03 5.43 -55.34
CA GLN A 264 -22.74 5.74 -56.74
C GLN A 264 -22.85 4.53 -57.68
N SER A 265 -22.60 3.33 -57.14
CA SER A 265 -22.68 2.03 -57.84
C SER A 265 -24.09 1.61 -58.25
N ILE A 266 -25.13 2.26 -57.72
CA ILE A 266 -26.54 1.91 -58.00
C ILE A 266 -27.07 2.80 -59.12
N ASP A 267 -27.74 2.19 -60.10
CA ASP A 267 -28.46 2.92 -61.14
C ASP A 267 -29.85 3.34 -60.62
N LEU A 268 -30.10 4.66 -60.62
CA LEU A 268 -31.36 5.24 -60.17
C LEU A 268 -32.40 5.35 -61.29
N SER A 269 -31.96 5.31 -62.56
CA SER A 269 -32.83 5.53 -63.71
C SER A 269 -33.88 4.43 -63.89
N SER A 270 -33.61 3.23 -63.34
CA SER A 270 -34.49 2.07 -63.36
C SER A 270 -35.51 2.02 -62.22
N ILE A 271 -35.47 2.98 -61.27
CA ILE A 271 -36.33 2.98 -60.07
C ILE A 271 -37.32 4.14 -60.18
N LYS A 272 -38.62 3.87 -59.96
CA LYS A 272 -39.68 4.88 -60.05
C LYS A 272 -40.48 4.98 -58.76
N ALA A 273 -41.11 6.14 -58.56
CA ALA A 273 -42.10 6.30 -57.51
C ALA A 273 -43.23 5.27 -57.68
N GLY A 274 -43.54 4.53 -56.61
CA GLY A 274 -44.51 3.44 -56.60
C GLY A 274 -43.88 2.03 -56.70
N ASP A 275 -42.57 1.92 -56.87
CA ASP A 275 -41.89 0.62 -56.85
C ASP A 275 -41.71 0.11 -55.42
N GLU A 276 -41.97 -1.19 -55.21
CA GLU A 276 -41.60 -1.88 -53.98
C GLU A 276 -40.15 -2.37 -54.11
N ILE A 277 -39.31 -2.03 -53.14
CA ILE A 277 -37.89 -2.35 -53.19
C ILE A 277 -37.43 -3.03 -51.90
N HIS A 278 -36.50 -3.97 -52.04
CA HIS A 278 -35.60 -4.40 -50.98
C HIS A 278 -34.33 -3.57 -51.08
N PHE A 279 -33.86 -3.03 -49.96
CA PHE A 279 -32.66 -2.22 -49.93
C PHE A 279 -31.77 -2.60 -48.75
N VAL A 280 -30.46 -2.40 -48.92
CA VAL A 280 -29.48 -2.61 -47.87
C VAL A 280 -28.90 -1.26 -47.47
N LEU A 281 -28.99 -0.96 -46.17
CA LEU A 281 -28.42 0.22 -45.53
C LEU A 281 -27.08 -0.12 -44.89
N THR A 282 -26.17 0.84 -44.94
CA THR A 282 -25.00 0.90 -44.06
C THR A 282 -25.03 2.21 -43.30
N GLY A 283 -24.52 2.21 -42.08
CA GLY A 283 -24.41 3.41 -41.24
C GLY A 283 -24.65 3.09 -39.76
N SER A 284 -24.18 3.97 -38.90
CA SER A 284 -24.31 3.81 -37.44
C SER A 284 -25.33 4.76 -36.83
N THR A 285 -25.77 5.79 -37.57
CA THR A 285 -26.72 6.81 -37.11
C THR A 285 -27.67 7.24 -38.24
N GLU A 286 -28.85 7.77 -37.90
CA GLU A 286 -29.88 8.19 -38.86
C GLU A 286 -29.39 9.19 -39.92
N LYS A 287 -28.38 10.00 -39.60
CA LYS A 287 -27.81 11.00 -40.50
C LYS A 287 -26.76 10.43 -41.47
N ASP A 288 -26.24 9.24 -41.17
CA ASP A 288 -25.17 8.59 -41.93
C ASP A 288 -25.67 7.37 -42.72
N PHE A 289 -26.98 7.09 -42.70
CA PHE A 289 -27.52 5.97 -43.45
C PHE A 289 -27.43 6.20 -44.95
N LYS A 290 -26.85 5.20 -45.62
CA LYS A 290 -26.68 5.19 -47.06
C LYS A 290 -27.11 3.84 -47.61
N ILE A 291 -27.84 3.87 -48.72
CA ILE A 291 -28.23 2.66 -49.43
C ILE A 291 -27.07 2.19 -50.30
N ILE A 292 -26.65 0.94 -50.09
CA ILE A 292 -25.53 0.30 -50.82
C ILE A 292 -26.00 -0.77 -51.82
N LYS A 293 -27.23 -1.29 -51.67
CA LYS A 293 -27.87 -2.18 -52.64
C LYS A 293 -29.37 -1.92 -52.71
N ILE A 294 -29.94 -2.01 -53.91
CA ILE A 294 -31.40 -1.95 -54.15
C ILE A 294 -31.80 -3.08 -55.09
N HIS A 295 -32.91 -3.72 -54.79
CA HIS A 295 -33.57 -4.69 -55.65
C HIS A 295 -35.06 -4.35 -55.76
N VAL A 296 -35.54 -4.09 -56.98
CA VAL A 296 -36.96 -3.84 -57.24
C VAL A 296 -37.70 -5.18 -57.25
N VAL A 297 -38.75 -5.28 -56.45
CA VAL A 297 -39.57 -6.49 -56.37
C VAL A 297 -40.47 -6.56 -57.61
N ASP A 298 -40.25 -7.54 -58.46
CA ASP A 298 -41.08 -7.76 -59.65
C ASP A 298 -42.53 -8.09 -59.26
N LYS A 299 -43.50 -7.41 -59.89
CA LYS A 299 -44.93 -7.71 -59.73
C LYS A 299 -45.24 -9.10 -60.29
N ALA A 300 -45.34 -10.10 -59.40
CA ALA A 300 -45.85 -11.41 -59.76
C ALA A 300 -47.27 -11.29 -60.35
N LYS A 301 -47.47 -11.87 -61.55
CA LYS A 301 -48.78 -12.02 -62.23
C LYS A 301 -49.82 -12.63 -61.27
N PRO A 302 -51.11 -12.23 -61.35
CA PRO A 302 -52.16 -12.80 -60.50
C PRO A 302 -52.31 -14.31 -60.73
N LYS A 303 -52.33 -15.09 -59.64
CA LYS A 303 -52.73 -16.51 -59.63
C LYS A 303 -54.17 -16.63 -60.17
N PRO A 304 -54.50 -17.63 -61.03
CA PRO A 304 -55.87 -17.89 -61.42
C PRO A 304 -56.70 -18.31 -60.20
N LYS A 305 -57.94 -17.81 -60.16
CA LYS A 305 -58.99 -18.23 -59.21
C LYS A 305 -59.39 -19.68 -59.51
N ASP A 306 -59.41 -20.52 -58.47
CA ASP A 306 -60.33 -21.66 -58.40
C ASP A 306 -61.73 -21.17 -58.01
#